data_AF-A0A2E6W2Q4-F1
#
_entry.id   AF-A0A2E6W2Q4-F1
#
_cell.length_a   1.000
_cell.length_b   1.000
_cell.length_c   1.000
_cell.angle_alpha   90.00
_cell.angle_beta   90.00
_cell.angle_gamma   90.00
#
_symmetry.space_group_name_H-M   'P 1'
#
loop_
_entity.id
_entity.type
_entity.pdbx_description
1 polymer ?
#
loop_
_entity_poly.entity_id
_entity_poly.type
_entity_poly.pdbx_seq_one_letter_code
_entity_poly.pdbx_strand_id
1 'polypeptide(L)'
;MLLFDPVVYTRLLSQYNSDIWPFSIFLFFLASASAALTIYRPVGSDRIVAGILAGLWLWTGIVFHIGYYSAINWAAWGFGIIFILQGGLWFWRGVVLNQLEFIYPNGLLGAFVTSFFLFSLFFPLLASVYFENSKIVVPFFGVSPDWVLVFTLTIFLTIEKNTRLHLKVFPVAWCIITSITAFLIGIVENWIFPCVAILILLIDIKRQKISLKSFEK
;
A
#
# COMPACT_ATOMS: atom_id res chain seq x y z
N MET A 1 -7.08 -14.08 -24.44
CA MET A 1 -8.22 -13.19 -24.16
C MET A 1 -7.76 -12.20 -23.11
N LEU A 2 -7.77 -10.90 -23.41
CA LEU A 2 -7.43 -9.86 -22.43
C LEU A 2 -8.57 -9.79 -21.40
N LEU A 3 -8.24 -9.59 -20.12
CA LEU A 3 -9.24 -9.45 -19.04
C LEU A 3 -10.18 -8.26 -19.29
N PHE A 4 -9.61 -7.17 -19.82
CA PHE A 4 -10.26 -5.98 -20.39
C PHE A 4 -9.22 -5.19 -21.22
N ASP A 5 -9.65 -4.20 -22.00
CA ASP A 5 -8.77 -3.39 -22.86
C ASP A 5 -7.90 -2.40 -22.02
N PRO A 6 -6.58 -2.32 -22.25
CA PRO A 6 -5.71 -1.40 -21.51
C PRO A 6 -6.07 0.09 -21.68
N VAL A 7 -6.65 0.50 -22.81
CA VAL A 7 -7.14 1.88 -23.00
C VAL A 7 -8.32 2.16 -22.06
N VAL A 8 -9.21 1.19 -21.88
CA VAL A 8 -10.35 1.30 -20.94
C VAL A 8 -9.84 1.44 -19.51
N TYR A 9 -8.81 0.67 -19.13
CA TYR A 9 -8.19 0.78 -17.81
C TYR A 9 -7.54 2.16 -17.58
N THR A 10 -6.73 2.64 -18.52
CA THR A 10 -6.07 3.94 -18.43
C THR A 10 -7.07 5.09 -18.36
N ARG A 11 -8.19 5.02 -19.11
CA ARG A 11 -9.28 6.00 -19.01
C ARG A 11 -9.95 5.98 -17.65
N LEU A 12 -10.20 4.81 -17.08
CA LEU A 12 -10.75 4.70 -15.73
C LEU A 12 -9.83 5.36 -14.70
N LEU A 13 -8.51 5.12 -14.79
CA LEU A 13 -7.54 5.77 -13.91
C LEU A 13 -7.52 7.30 -14.08
N SER A 14 -7.61 7.78 -15.32
CA SER A 14 -7.67 9.22 -15.61
C SER A 14 -8.93 9.87 -15.04
N GLN A 15 -10.09 9.24 -15.25
CA GLN A 15 -11.35 9.69 -14.69
C GLN A 15 -11.30 9.73 -13.16
N TYR A 16 -10.84 8.64 -12.54
CA TYR A 16 -10.73 8.54 -11.10
C TYR A 16 -9.78 9.61 -10.53
N ASN A 17 -8.61 9.84 -11.15
CA ASN A 17 -7.69 10.90 -10.76
C ASN A 17 -8.33 12.30 -10.82
N SER A 18 -9.15 12.56 -11.83
CA SER A 18 -9.86 13.83 -11.98
C SER A 18 -10.94 14.01 -10.91
N ASP A 19 -11.73 12.96 -10.64
CA ASP A 19 -12.89 13.04 -9.74
C ASP A 19 -12.49 13.18 -8.27
N ILE A 20 -11.36 12.59 -7.87
CA ILE A 20 -10.84 12.70 -6.51
C ILE A 20 -9.97 13.93 -6.30
N TRP A 21 -9.61 14.67 -7.35
CA TRP A 21 -8.87 15.91 -7.16
C TRP A 21 -9.79 16.95 -6.50
N PRO A 22 -9.37 17.66 -5.43
CA PRO A 22 -8.04 17.73 -4.80
C PRO A 22 -7.87 16.81 -3.57
N PHE A 23 -8.82 15.93 -3.27
CA PHE A 23 -8.79 15.03 -2.13
C PHE A 23 -7.58 14.08 -2.11
N SER A 24 -6.97 13.76 -3.26
CA SER A 24 -5.69 13.04 -3.33
C SER A 24 -4.56 13.74 -2.55
N ILE A 25 -4.57 15.08 -2.46
CA ILE A 25 -3.63 15.86 -1.63
C ILE A 25 -3.80 15.50 -0.15
N PHE A 26 -5.05 15.38 0.31
CA PHE A 26 -5.35 15.00 1.69
C PHE A 26 -4.85 13.57 2.01
N LEU A 27 -5.07 12.61 1.10
CA LEU A 27 -4.56 11.24 1.25
C LEU A 27 -3.02 11.19 1.29
N PHE A 28 -2.36 11.99 0.46
CA PHE A 28 -0.90 12.14 0.48
C PHE A 28 -0.40 12.68 1.84
N PHE A 29 -1.06 13.71 2.38
CA PHE A 29 -0.69 14.25 3.69
C PHE A 29 -0.94 13.26 4.83
N LEU A 30 -2.05 12.51 4.80
CA LEU A 30 -2.31 11.46 5.78
C LEU A 30 -1.20 10.40 5.77
N ALA A 31 -0.82 9.94 4.59
CA ALA A 31 0.24 8.93 4.46
C ALA A 31 1.60 9.47 4.89
N SER A 32 1.94 10.69 4.49
CA SER A 32 3.16 11.39 4.93
C SER A 32 3.20 11.56 6.45
N ALA A 33 2.06 11.91 7.06
CA ALA A 33 1.93 12.01 8.51
C ALA A 33 2.15 10.64 9.17
N SER A 34 1.60 9.55 8.63
CA SER A 34 1.83 8.21 9.17
C SER A 34 3.29 7.76 9.06
N ALA A 35 3.99 8.11 7.98
CA ALA A 35 5.43 7.87 7.84
C ALA A 35 6.23 8.66 8.88
N ALA A 36 5.96 9.96 9.02
CA ALA A 36 6.60 10.82 10.02
C ALA A 36 6.35 10.31 11.45
N LEU A 37 5.11 9.95 11.79
CA LEU A 37 4.76 9.38 13.10
C LEU A 37 5.48 8.06 13.37
N THR A 38 5.65 7.22 12.34
CA THR A 38 6.41 5.97 12.45
C THR A 38 7.90 6.23 12.72
N ILE A 39 8.48 7.29 12.13
CA ILE A 39 9.90 7.65 12.28
C ILE A 39 10.17 8.34 13.63
N TYR A 40 9.38 9.36 13.98
CA TYR A 40 9.61 10.21 15.16
C TYR A 40 9.00 9.64 16.46
N ARG A 41 8.01 8.75 16.34
CA ARG A 41 7.42 7.99 17.45
C ARG A 41 6.99 8.82 18.69
N PRO A 42 6.19 9.89 18.54
CA PRO A 42 5.60 10.53 19.71
C PRO A 42 4.65 9.56 20.44
N VAL A 43 4.41 9.80 21.73
CA VAL A 43 3.52 8.96 22.56
C VAL A 43 2.13 8.87 21.91
N GLY A 44 1.63 7.65 21.73
CA GLY A 44 0.31 7.39 21.12
C GLY A 44 0.28 7.40 19.58
N SER A 45 1.43 7.60 18.92
CA SER A 45 1.54 7.56 17.45
C SER A 45 1.07 6.25 16.84
N ASP A 46 1.25 5.11 17.51
CA ASP A 46 0.92 3.80 16.96
C ASP A 46 -0.56 3.66 16.56
N ARG A 47 -1.48 4.13 17.43
CA ARG A 47 -2.93 4.09 17.15
C ARG A 47 -3.29 4.99 15.97
N ILE A 48 -2.63 6.13 15.86
CA ILE A 48 -2.87 7.09 14.77
C ILE A 48 -2.38 6.49 13.44
N VAL A 49 -1.17 5.92 13.42
CA VAL A 49 -0.61 5.25 12.24
C VAL A 49 -1.53 4.11 11.77
N ALA A 50 -1.99 3.26 12.70
CA ALA A 50 -2.92 2.19 12.35
C ALA A 50 -4.29 2.69 11.86
N GLY A 51 -4.80 3.78 12.44
CA GLY A 51 -6.04 4.41 11.99
C GLY A 51 -5.93 5.00 10.59
N ILE A 52 -4.80 5.65 10.28
CA ILE A 52 -4.52 6.17 8.93
C ILE A 52 -4.46 5.02 7.92
N LEU A 53 -3.72 3.94 8.24
CA LEU A 53 -3.67 2.74 7.40
C LEU A 53 -5.07 2.15 7.17
N ALA A 54 -5.87 2.01 8.22
CA ALA A 54 -7.24 1.55 8.09
C ALA A 54 -8.05 2.41 7.10
N GLY A 55 -7.94 3.74 7.22
CA GLY A 55 -8.58 4.69 6.31
C GLY A 55 -8.13 4.52 4.86
N LEU A 56 -6.83 4.39 4.61
CA LEU A 56 -6.29 4.17 3.26
C LEU A 56 -6.81 2.86 2.65
N TRP A 57 -6.81 1.78 3.42
CA TRP A 57 -7.32 0.47 2.98
C TRP A 57 -8.82 0.48 2.69
N LEU A 58 -9.61 1.14 3.55
CA LEU A 58 -11.05 1.33 3.34
C LEU A 58 -11.33 2.17 2.09
N TRP A 59 -10.58 3.27 1.90
CA TRP A 59 -10.70 4.11 0.72
C TRP A 59 -10.44 3.31 -0.56
N THR A 60 -9.35 2.54 -0.61
CA THR A 60 -9.03 1.69 -1.76
C THR A 60 -10.11 0.64 -2.01
N GLY A 61 -10.67 0.02 -0.97
CA GLY A 61 -11.73 -1.00 -1.12
C GLY A 61 -13.07 -0.43 -1.58
N ILE A 62 -13.51 0.67 -0.98
CA ILE A 62 -14.83 1.27 -1.21
C ILE A 62 -14.82 2.14 -2.46
N VAL A 63 -13.89 3.09 -2.53
CA VAL A 63 -13.88 4.09 -3.59
C VAL A 63 -13.29 3.48 -4.85
N PHE A 64 -12.03 3.04 -4.81
CA PHE A 64 -11.39 2.53 -6.02
C PHE A 64 -12.01 1.22 -6.51
N HIS A 65 -12.03 0.17 -5.68
CA HIS A 65 -12.46 -1.15 -6.11
C HIS A 65 -13.95 -1.24 -6.43
N ILE A 66 -14.80 -0.84 -5.48
CA ILE A 66 -16.25 -0.91 -5.66
C ILE A 66 -16.75 0.25 -6.52
N GLY A 67 -16.30 1.47 -6.28
CA GLY A 67 -16.84 2.67 -6.97
C GLY A 67 -16.40 2.82 -8.43
N TYR A 68 -15.15 2.47 -8.76
CA TYR A 68 -14.61 2.66 -10.12
C TYR A 68 -14.32 1.32 -10.80
N TYR A 69 -13.45 0.49 -10.20
CA TYR A 69 -12.90 -0.69 -10.88
C TYR A 69 -13.94 -1.77 -11.18
N SER A 70 -15.02 -1.83 -10.40
CA SER A 70 -16.15 -2.74 -10.62
C SER A 70 -16.89 -2.52 -11.95
N ALA A 71 -16.79 -1.32 -12.53
CA ALA A 71 -17.39 -1.00 -13.81
C ALA A 71 -16.76 -1.77 -14.99
N ILE A 72 -15.48 -2.16 -14.84
CA ILE A 72 -14.72 -2.84 -15.91
C ILE A 72 -14.24 -4.23 -15.51
N ASN A 73 -14.25 -4.55 -14.22
CA ASN A 73 -13.82 -5.84 -13.69
C ASN A 73 -14.78 -6.31 -12.60
N TRP A 74 -15.61 -7.31 -12.90
CA TRP A 74 -16.57 -7.87 -11.95
C TRP A 74 -15.91 -8.40 -10.67
N ALA A 75 -14.66 -8.87 -10.74
CA ALA A 75 -13.93 -9.37 -9.57
C ALA A 75 -13.59 -8.24 -8.57
N ALA A 76 -13.67 -6.98 -9.00
CA ALA A 76 -13.40 -5.83 -8.13
C ALA A 76 -14.36 -5.72 -6.94
N TRP A 77 -15.58 -6.26 -7.04
CA TRP A 77 -16.48 -6.38 -5.89
C TRP A 77 -15.86 -7.24 -4.79
N GLY A 78 -15.34 -8.41 -5.15
CA GLY A 78 -14.64 -9.30 -4.23
C GLY A 78 -13.38 -8.66 -3.67
N PHE A 79 -12.59 -7.99 -4.52
CA PHE A 79 -11.40 -7.26 -4.11
C PHE A 79 -11.72 -6.17 -3.10
N GLY A 80 -12.75 -5.36 -3.37
CA GLY A 80 -13.19 -4.30 -2.47
C GLY A 80 -13.57 -4.81 -1.09
N ILE A 81 -14.32 -5.92 -1.02
CA ILE A 81 -14.66 -6.57 0.25
C ILE A 81 -13.40 -6.95 1.03
N ILE A 82 -12.41 -7.55 0.38
CA ILE A 82 -11.20 -7.98 1.08
C ILE A 82 -10.36 -6.79 1.56
N PHE A 83 -10.26 -5.72 0.76
CA PHE A 83 -9.63 -4.47 1.20
C PHE A 83 -10.34 -3.85 2.41
N ILE A 84 -11.68 -3.89 2.42
CA ILE A 84 -12.48 -3.41 3.55
C ILE A 84 -12.21 -4.23 4.81
N LEU A 85 -12.19 -5.56 4.69
CA LEU A 85 -11.87 -6.45 5.81
C LEU A 85 -10.46 -6.19 6.34
N GLN A 86 -9.49 -5.99 5.47
CA GLN A 86 -8.12 -5.66 5.86
C GLN A 86 -8.04 -4.28 6.55
N GLY A 87 -8.75 -3.28 6.06
CA GLY A 87 -8.88 -1.97 6.74
C GLY A 87 -9.50 -2.11 8.13
N GLY A 88 -10.54 -2.93 8.26
CA GLY A 88 -11.16 -3.28 9.54
C GLY A 88 -10.18 -3.98 10.50
N LEU A 89 -9.30 -4.86 9.99
CA LEU A 89 -8.27 -5.50 10.79
C LEU A 89 -7.21 -4.51 11.31
N TRP A 90 -6.77 -3.57 10.49
CA TRP A 90 -5.88 -2.48 10.92
C TRP A 90 -6.52 -1.65 12.03
N PHE A 91 -7.79 -1.26 11.85
CA PHE A 91 -8.53 -0.50 12.84
C PHE A 91 -8.70 -1.28 14.15
N TRP A 92 -9.18 -2.51 14.07
CA TRP A 92 -9.45 -3.33 15.26
C TRP A 92 -8.18 -3.62 16.05
N ARG A 93 -7.12 -4.12 15.40
CA ARG A 93 -5.89 -4.50 16.10
C ARG A 93 -5.05 -3.29 16.54
N GLY A 94 -4.96 -2.27 15.70
CA GLY A 94 -4.10 -1.11 15.96
C GLY A 94 -4.79 -0.03 16.77
N VAL A 95 -6.05 0.30 16.47
CA VAL A 95 -6.77 1.37 17.15
C VAL A 95 -7.49 0.84 18.39
N VAL A 96 -8.34 -0.19 18.26
CA VAL A 96 -9.18 -0.66 19.37
C VAL A 96 -8.36 -1.43 20.40
N LEU A 97 -7.62 -2.45 19.97
CA LEU A 97 -6.85 -3.32 20.86
C LEU A 97 -5.47 -2.78 21.24
N ASN A 98 -4.96 -1.75 20.54
CA ASN A 98 -3.62 -1.17 20.74
C ASN A 98 -2.50 -2.24 20.73
N GLN A 99 -2.59 -3.21 19.81
CA GLN A 99 -1.66 -4.35 19.73
C GLN A 99 -0.54 -4.16 18.70
N LEU A 100 -0.55 -3.05 17.96
CA LEU A 100 0.45 -2.73 16.97
C LEU A 100 1.42 -1.73 17.55
N GLU A 101 2.70 -2.09 17.50
CA GLU A 101 3.81 -1.27 18.00
C GLU A 101 4.78 -1.07 16.84
N PHE A 102 4.89 0.17 16.37
CA PHE A 102 5.71 0.53 15.22
C PHE A 102 7.05 1.07 15.72
N ILE A 103 8.12 0.30 15.53
CA ILE A 103 9.48 0.62 15.94
C ILE A 103 10.32 0.88 14.70
N TYR A 104 10.74 2.13 14.53
CA TYR A 104 11.62 2.51 13.44
C TYR A 104 13.01 1.83 13.61
N PRO A 105 13.47 1.07 12.60
CA PRO A 105 14.74 0.33 12.70
C PRO A 105 15.95 1.26 12.52
N ASN A 106 17.05 0.94 13.20
CA ASN A 106 18.32 1.66 13.06
C ASN A 106 19.15 1.15 11.86
N GLY A 107 20.14 1.94 11.43
CA GLY A 107 21.13 1.56 10.42
C GLY A 107 20.57 1.42 9.00
N LEU A 108 21.11 0.46 8.23
CA LEU A 108 20.75 0.25 6.81
C LEU A 108 19.27 -0.07 6.61
N LEU A 109 18.63 -0.78 7.56
CA LEU A 109 17.21 -1.08 7.46
C LEU A 109 16.34 0.17 7.65
N GLY A 110 16.74 1.08 8.54
CA GLY A 110 16.09 2.39 8.68
C GLY A 110 16.19 3.21 7.39
N ALA A 111 17.39 3.30 6.82
CA ALA A 111 17.61 3.96 5.53
C ALA A 111 16.71 3.36 4.43
N PHE A 112 16.63 2.03 4.35
CA PHE A 112 15.76 1.33 3.41
C PHE A 112 14.27 1.66 3.62
N VAL A 113 13.77 1.62 4.86
CA VAL A 113 12.39 1.98 5.20
C VAL A 113 12.08 3.42 4.77
N THR A 114 12.97 4.36 5.09
CA THR A 114 12.81 5.76 4.70
C THR A 114 12.81 5.92 3.18
N SER A 115 13.75 5.30 2.47
CA SER A 115 13.81 5.34 1.01
C SER A 115 12.53 4.79 0.38
N PHE A 116 11.95 3.70 0.91
CA PHE A 116 10.73 3.12 0.39
C PHE A 116 9.47 3.93 0.73
N PHE A 117 9.41 4.59 1.89
CA PHE A 117 8.36 5.57 2.16
C PHE A 117 8.41 6.71 1.15
N LEU A 118 9.59 7.31 0.95
CA LEU A 118 9.76 8.39 -0.01
C LEU A 118 9.43 7.94 -1.44
N PHE A 119 9.91 6.76 -1.83
CA PHE A 119 9.60 6.17 -3.14
C PHE A 119 8.10 6.01 -3.33
N SER A 120 7.40 5.40 -2.36
CA SER A 120 5.96 5.19 -2.46
C SER A 120 5.19 6.50 -2.52
N LEU A 121 5.56 7.53 -1.74
CA LEU A 121 4.86 8.80 -1.66
C LEU A 121 5.14 9.72 -2.86
N PHE A 122 6.40 9.88 -3.23
CA PHE A 122 6.83 10.91 -4.18
C PHE A 122 6.91 10.44 -5.62
N PHE A 123 7.18 9.15 -5.87
CA PHE A 123 7.21 8.65 -7.25
C PHE A 123 5.88 8.88 -7.99
N PRO A 124 4.70 8.57 -7.42
CA PRO A 124 3.42 8.80 -8.09
C PRO A 124 3.16 10.29 -8.34
N LEU A 125 3.56 11.14 -7.38
CA LEU A 125 3.41 12.59 -7.48
C LEU A 125 4.26 13.16 -8.61
N LEU A 126 5.55 12.81 -8.65
CA LEU A 126 6.46 13.24 -9.72
C LEU A 126 5.99 12.69 -11.06
N ALA A 127 5.66 11.41 -11.12
CA ALA A 127 5.19 10.79 -12.34
C ALA A 127 3.90 11.43 -12.89
N SER A 128 2.96 11.81 -12.03
CA SER A 128 1.73 12.50 -12.46
C SER A 128 2.00 13.85 -13.14
N VAL A 129 3.01 14.60 -12.69
CA VAL A 129 3.42 15.89 -13.27
C VAL A 129 4.24 15.69 -14.55
N TYR A 130 5.20 14.76 -14.54
CA TYR A 130 6.07 14.52 -15.69
C TYR A 130 5.35 13.84 -16.87
N PHE A 131 4.37 12.99 -16.58
CA PHE A 131 3.63 12.21 -17.59
C PHE A 131 2.25 12.79 -17.94
N GLU A 132 1.90 13.97 -17.42
CA GLU A 132 0.60 14.65 -17.64
C GLU A 132 0.23 14.77 -19.13
N ASN A 133 1.22 15.01 -20.00
CA ASN A 133 1.04 15.13 -21.46
C ASN A 133 1.31 13.82 -22.24
N SER A 134 1.51 12.71 -21.54
CA SER A 134 1.82 11.42 -22.14
C SER A 134 0.61 10.49 -22.13
N LYS A 135 0.67 9.38 -22.88
CA LYS A 135 -0.36 8.32 -22.82
C LYS A 135 -0.31 7.50 -21.51
N ILE A 136 0.67 7.76 -20.64
CA ILE A 136 0.89 7.04 -19.39
C ILE A 136 0.19 7.80 -18.26
N VAL A 137 -0.92 7.25 -17.76
CA VAL A 137 -1.63 7.82 -16.62
C VAL A 137 -1.10 7.16 -15.35
N VAL A 138 -0.38 7.93 -14.53
CA VAL A 138 0.08 7.44 -13.24
C VAL A 138 -0.91 7.86 -12.14
N PRO A 139 -1.52 6.91 -11.41
CA PRO A 139 -2.43 7.23 -10.33
C PRO A 139 -1.67 7.88 -9.15
N PHE A 140 -2.28 8.88 -8.51
CA PHE A 140 -1.69 9.54 -7.34
C PHE A 140 -1.52 8.58 -6.15
N PHE A 141 -0.73 8.99 -5.15
CA PHE A 141 -0.62 8.24 -3.90
C PHE A 141 -1.95 8.22 -3.15
N GLY A 142 -2.34 7.06 -2.60
CA GLY A 142 -3.64 6.86 -1.93
C GLY A 142 -4.80 6.58 -2.88
N VAL A 143 -4.53 6.64 -4.19
CA VAL A 143 -5.52 6.52 -5.25
C VAL A 143 -5.46 5.12 -5.84
N SER A 144 -4.28 4.65 -6.28
CA SER A 144 -4.15 3.24 -6.68
C SER A 144 -3.84 2.32 -5.49
N PRO A 145 -4.36 1.08 -5.52
CA PRO A 145 -4.02 0.05 -4.54
C PRO A 145 -2.51 -0.22 -4.44
N ASP A 146 -1.79 -0.13 -5.56
CA ASP A 146 -0.39 -0.56 -5.64
C ASP A 146 0.54 0.30 -4.74
N TRP A 147 0.34 1.62 -4.71
CA TRP A 147 1.16 2.51 -3.88
C TRP A 147 0.83 2.40 -2.40
N VAL A 148 -0.46 2.24 -2.06
CA VAL A 148 -0.91 1.95 -0.68
C VAL A 148 -0.31 0.65 -0.19
N LEU A 149 -0.16 -0.35 -1.07
CA LEU A 149 0.46 -1.63 -0.73
C LEU A 149 1.94 -1.53 -0.52
N VAL A 150 2.71 -0.87 -1.40
CA VAL A 150 4.14 -0.67 -1.18
C VAL A 150 4.38 0.09 0.13
N PHE A 151 3.57 1.11 0.41
CA PHE A 151 3.60 1.84 1.67
C PHE A 151 3.30 0.93 2.88
N THR A 152 2.22 0.14 2.81
CA THR A 152 1.83 -0.79 3.88
C THR A 152 2.89 -1.87 4.11
N LEU A 153 3.47 -2.41 3.04
CA LEU A 153 4.55 -3.39 3.12
C LEU A 153 5.79 -2.79 3.79
N THR A 154 6.11 -1.54 3.49
CA THR A 154 7.20 -0.80 4.14
C THR A 154 6.93 -0.62 5.64
N ILE A 155 5.67 -0.32 6.03
CA ILE A 155 5.29 -0.27 7.45
C ILE A 155 5.49 -1.60 8.16
N PHE A 156 5.30 -2.75 7.51
CA PHE A 156 5.55 -4.03 8.18
C PHE A 156 7.00 -4.22 8.64
N LEU A 157 7.96 -3.55 8.00
CA LEU A 157 9.38 -3.55 8.41
C LEU A 157 9.63 -2.78 9.71
N THR A 158 8.65 -2.02 10.21
CA THR A 158 8.75 -1.29 11.48
C THR A 158 8.00 -1.99 12.60
N ILE A 159 7.06 -2.90 12.32
CA ILE A 159 6.34 -3.64 13.38
C ILE A 159 7.28 -4.64 14.07
N GLU A 160 7.41 -4.57 15.40
CA GLU A 160 8.39 -5.38 16.16
C GLU A 160 7.84 -6.74 16.61
N LYS A 161 6.55 -6.84 16.93
CA LYS A 161 5.95 -8.09 17.42
C LYS A 161 5.56 -9.02 16.28
N ASN A 162 5.54 -10.33 16.59
CA ASN A 162 4.97 -11.41 15.79
C ASN A 162 3.44 -11.28 15.70
N THR A 163 2.94 -10.12 15.24
CA THR A 163 1.56 -9.87 14.83
C THR A 163 1.38 -10.38 13.40
N ARG A 164 1.67 -11.68 13.33
CA ARG A 164 1.23 -12.82 12.53
C ARG A 164 0.78 -12.53 11.09
N LEU A 165 1.39 -13.32 10.21
CA LEU A 165 1.16 -13.54 8.78
C LEU A 165 -0.18 -13.08 8.18
N HIS A 166 -1.32 -13.19 8.88
CA HIS A 166 -2.64 -12.85 8.34
C HIS A 166 -2.73 -11.40 7.83
N LEU A 167 -2.08 -10.43 8.49
CA LEU A 167 -2.05 -9.04 7.99
C LEU A 167 -1.19 -8.88 6.72
N LYS A 168 -0.22 -9.77 6.49
CA LYS A 168 0.74 -9.71 5.38
C LYS A 168 0.29 -10.52 4.17
N VAL A 169 -0.40 -11.65 4.39
CA VAL A 169 -0.82 -12.56 3.32
C VAL A 169 -1.62 -11.82 2.25
N PHE A 170 -2.58 -10.99 2.65
CA PHE A 170 -3.41 -10.29 1.68
C PHE A 170 -2.64 -9.24 0.86
N PRO A 171 -1.87 -8.30 1.47
CA PRO A 171 -1.01 -7.38 0.72
C PRO A 171 -0.10 -8.07 -0.30
N VAL A 172 0.49 -9.21 0.07
CA VAL A 172 1.38 -9.98 -0.80
C VAL A 172 0.63 -10.65 -1.93
N ALA A 173 -0.49 -11.31 -1.62
CA ALA A 173 -1.34 -11.92 -2.63
C ALA A 173 -1.82 -10.87 -3.64
N TRP A 174 -2.13 -9.66 -3.17
CA TRP A 174 -2.49 -8.57 -4.06
C TRP A 174 -1.35 -8.16 -5.00
N CYS A 175 -0.11 -8.05 -4.51
CA CYS A 175 1.04 -7.75 -5.37
C CYS A 175 1.19 -8.80 -6.49
N ILE A 176 0.82 -10.06 -6.26
CA ILE A 176 0.79 -11.10 -7.30
C ILE A 176 -0.39 -10.85 -8.26
N ILE A 177 -1.60 -10.63 -7.74
CA ILE A 177 -2.82 -10.40 -8.54
C ILE A 177 -2.66 -9.18 -9.45
N THR A 178 -2.16 -8.06 -8.94
CA THR A 178 -1.94 -6.82 -9.72
C THR A 178 -0.90 -7.04 -10.83
N SER A 179 0.14 -7.82 -10.56
CA SER A 179 1.18 -8.16 -11.55
C SER A 179 0.66 -9.05 -12.66
N ILE A 180 -0.11 -10.08 -12.30
CA ILE A 180 -0.77 -10.95 -13.26
C ILE A 180 -1.75 -10.13 -14.10
N THR A 181 -2.53 -9.25 -13.47
CA THR A 181 -3.48 -8.37 -14.16
C THR A 181 -2.74 -7.47 -15.16
N ALA A 182 -1.67 -6.80 -14.73
CA ALA A 182 -0.84 -5.94 -15.58
C ALA A 182 -0.25 -6.68 -16.79
N PHE A 183 0.27 -7.90 -16.56
CA PHE A 183 0.75 -8.75 -17.63
C PHE A 183 -0.37 -9.13 -18.61
N LEU A 184 -1.53 -9.53 -18.10
CA LEU A 184 -2.68 -9.94 -18.90
C LEU A 184 -3.30 -8.81 -19.70
N ILE A 185 -3.16 -7.55 -19.27
CA ILE A 185 -3.66 -6.37 -20.01
C ILE A 185 -2.58 -5.71 -20.88
N GLY A 186 -1.34 -6.23 -20.87
CA GLY A 186 -0.24 -5.74 -21.70
C GLY A 186 0.39 -4.43 -21.21
N ILE A 187 0.19 -4.06 -19.94
CA ILE A 187 0.82 -2.88 -19.32
C ILE A 187 2.10 -3.36 -18.64
N VAL A 188 3.22 -3.27 -19.37
CA VAL A 188 4.51 -3.81 -18.95
C VAL A 188 5.16 -2.94 -17.86
N GLU A 189 4.69 -1.71 -17.62
CA GLU A 189 5.32 -0.84 -16.62
C GLU A 189 5.16 -1.31 -15.15
N ASN A 190 4.31 -2.30 -14.85
CA ASN A 190 3.95 -2.69 -13.47
C ASN A 190 4.74 -3.87 -12.86
N TRP A 191 5.79 -4.40 -13.50
CA TRP A 191 6.59 -5.51 -12.93
C TRP A 191 7.43 -5.14 -11.71
N ILE A 192 7.53 -3.86 -11.37
CA ILE A 192 8.31 -3.39 -10.22
C ILE A 192 7.63 -3.77 -8.89
N PHE A 193 6.31 -3.71 -8.81
CA PHE A 193 5.54 -4.00 -7.60
C PHE A 193 5.72 -5.40 -6.98
N PRO A 194 5.68 -6.52 -7.75
CA PRO A 194 5.92 -7.84 -7.19
C PRO A 194 7.37 -8.00 -6.72
N CYS A 195 8.34 -7.44 -7.45
CA CYS A 195 9.75 -7.46 -7.06
C CYS A 195 9.97 -6.72 -5.74
N VAL A 196 9.36 -5.53 -5.59
CA VAL A 196 9.37 -4.75 -4.35
C VAL A 196 8.71 -5.52 -3.21
N ALA A 197 7.56 -6.13 -3.46
CA ALA A 197 6.85 -6.91 -2.44
C ALA A 197 7.67 -8.11 -1.97
N ILE A 198 8.22 -8.89 -2.90
CA ILE A 198 9.09 -10.04 -2.58
C ILE A 198 10.31 -9.57 -1.79
N LEU A 199 10.98 -8.49 -2.20
CA LEU A 199 12.14 -7.95 -1.50
C LEU A 199 11.81 -7.58 -0.05
N ILE A 200 10.72 -6.83 0.16
CA ILE A 200 10.28 -6.42 1.51
C ILE A 200 9.96 -7.64 2.38
N LEU A 201 9.29 -8.66 1.82
CA LEU A 201 8.99 -9.89 2.56
C LEU A 201 10.23 -10.69 2.92
N LEU A 202 11.21 -10.80 2.02
CA LEU A 202 12.46 -11.51 2.30
C LEU A 202 13.24 -10.84 3.43
N ILE A 203 13.27 -9.50 3.44
CA ILE A 203 13.88 -8.71 4.52
C ILE A 203 13.15 -8.95 5.83
N ASP A 204 11.82 -8.89 5.81
CA ASP A 204 10.97 -9.11 6.97
C ASP A 204 11.12 -10.52 7.57
N ILE A 205 11.10 -11.57 6.74
CA ILE A 205 11.30 -12.96 7.18
C ILE A 205 12.70 -13.13 7.81
N LYS A 206 13.74 -12.55 7.20
CA LYS A 206 15.11 -12.58 7.77
C LYS A 206 15.15 -11.88 9.13
N ARG A 207 14.54 -10.71 9.25
CA ARG A 207 14.45 -9.94 10.51
C ARG A 207 13.74 -10.73 11.61
N GLN A 208 12.60 -11.36 11.30
CA GLN A 208 11.86 -12.17 12.26
C GLN A 208 12.66 -13.38 12.77
N LYS A 209 13.41 -14.07 11.88
CA LYS A 209 14.29 -15.18 12.28
C LYS A 209 15.43 -14.74 13.20
N ILE A 210 16.00 -13.55 12.98
CA ILE A 210 17.07 -13.01 13.82
C ILE A 210 16.53 -12.67 15.21
N SER A 211 15.36 -12.02 15.28
CA SER A 211 14.70 -11.68 16.55
C SER A 211 14.35 -12.93 17.37
N LEU A 212 13.81 -13.99 16.76
CA LEU A 212 13.51 -15.24 17.48
C LEU A 212 14.77 -15.88 18.08
N LYS A 213 15.89 -15.88 17.35
CA LYS A 213 17.18 -16.43 17.84
C LYS A 213 17.80 -15.63 18.98
N SER A 214 17.49 -14.34 19.12
CA SER A 214 17.98 -13.54 20.26
C SER A 214 17.17 -13.76 21.54
N PHE A 215 15.97 -14.34 21.46
CA PHE A 215 15.15 -14.70 22.63
C PHE A 215 15.42 -16.13 23.15
N GLU A 216 16.09 -16.98 22.37
CA GLU A 216 16.48 -18.35 22.77
C GLU A 216 17.86 -18.41 23.47
N LYS A 217 18.55 -17.27 23.61
CA LYS A 217 19.81 -17.14 24.36
C LYS A 217 19.58 -16.37 25.66
#